data_AF-A0A7C2B7D3-F1
#
_entry.id   AF-A0A7C2B7D3-F1
#
_cell.length_a   1.000
_cell.length_b   1.000
_cell.length_c   1.000
_cell.angle_alpha   90.00
_cell.angle_beta   90.00
_cell.angle_gamma   90.00
#
_symmetry.space_group_name_H-M   'P 1'
#
loop_
_entity.id
_entity.type
_entity.pdbx_description
1 polymer ?
#
loop_
_entity_poly.entity_id
_entity_poly.type
_entity_poly.pdbx_seq_one_letter_code
_entity_poly.pdbx_strand_id
1 'polypeptide(L)'
;MERPGVVELYGVRFPLAQRPVSWRGITPFPQKVVIGDYSRADHVLESELIFSDFTGGIGVQWARPERHQDRYWFGTLDGRYRYLTLPPERVARGNPGLVSRFLTYNEKVFAVAGNRIVVWDEDGGDWVEVTTFLGAPQDAVVYDGRLYVLTTADLVEYDSATDTTTIYSGDGGFALVVWDDKLFRLDAQNRFWWTITPINWQDAGRLLLPSGWCRQLLVYPDPSGELAIHAI
;
A
#
# COMPACT_ATOMS: atom_id res chain seq x y z
N MET A 1 -32.58 -0.71 -66.26
CA MET A 1 -31.78 0.45 -65.79
C MET A 1 -30.36 0.22 -66.29
N GLU A 2 -30.03 0.77 -67.46
CA GLU A 2 -28.76 0.50 -68.15
C GLU A 2 -27.61 1.23 -67.45
N ARG A 3 -26.54 0.50 -67.08
CA ARG A 3 -25.32 1.10 -66.52
C ARG A 3 -24.46 1.63 -67.68
N PRO A 4 -24.08 2.92 -67.70
CA PRO A 4 -23.27 3.46 -68.78
C PRO A 4 -21.89 2.77 -68.84
N GLY A 5 -21.43 2.42 -70.06
CA GLY A 5 -20.09 1.85 -70.30
C GLY A 5 -20.01 0.33 -70.49
N VAL A 6 -21.15 -0.36 -70.51
CA VAL A 6 -21.25 -1.81 -70.78
C VAL A 6 -22.40 -2.08 -71.75
N VAL A 7 -22.20 -2.98 -72.72
CA VAL A 7 -23.25 -3.43 -73.65
C VAL A 7 -23.58 -4.89 -73.36
N GLU A 8 -24.88 -5.21 -73.30
CA GLU A 8 -25.37 -6.56 -73.04
C GLU A 8 -25.89 -7.18 -74.35
N LEU A 9 -25.31 -8.30 -74.76
CA LEU A 9 -25.75 -9.08 -75.92
C LEU A 9 -26.08 -10.49 -75.46
N TYR A 10 -27.32 -10.92 -75.72
CA TYR A 10 -27.81 -12.27 -75.37
C TYR A 10 -27.57 -12.67 -73.90
N GLY A 11 -27.69 -11.71 -72.98
CA GLY A 11 -27.56 -11.94 -71.53
C GLY A 11 -26.12 -11.91 -71.00
N VAL A 12 -25.12 -11.65 -71.84
CA VAL A 12 -23.70 -11.52 -71.43
C VAL A 12 -23.23 -10.07 -71.64
N ARG A 13 -22.57 -9.50 -70.63
CA ARG A 13 -22.16 -8.09 -70.59
C ARG A 13 -20.69 -7.91 -70.95
N PHE A 14 -20.41 -7.04 -71.92
CA PHE A 14 -19.05 -6.69 -72.34
C PHE A 14 -18.72 -5.22 -71.99
N PRO A 15 -17.57 -4.93 -71.36
CA PRO A 15 -17.16 -3.56 -71.07
C PRO A 15 -16.62 -2.87 -72.33
N LEU A 16 -17.02 -1.61 -72.56
CA LEU A 16 -16.47 -0.79 -73.64
C LEU A 16 -15.01 -0.44 -73.32
N ALA A 17 -14.08 -0.75 -74.23
CA ALA A 17 -12.64 -0.75 -73.97
C ALA A 17 -11.99 0.65 -73.83
N GLN A 18 -12.71 1.73 -74.14
CA GLN A 18 -12.21 3.11 -73.94
C GLN A 18 -12.99 3.78 -72.80
N ARG A 19 -12.34 3.83 -71.62
CA ARG A 19 -12.82 4.59 -70.46
C ARG A 19 -12.44 6.07 -70.61
N PRO A 20 -13.20 7.05 -70.07
CA PRO A 20 -12.82 8.46 -70.11
C PRO A 20 -11.52 8.68 -69.32
N VAL A 21 -10.62 9.49 -69.88
CA VAL A 21 -9.41 9.97 -69.17
C VAL A 21 -9.83 10.64 -67.87
N SER A 22 -9.29 10.20 -66.74
CA SER A 22 -9.51 10.84 -65.44
C SER A 22 -8.19 11.37 -64.88
N TRP A 23 -8.21 12.63 -64.43
CA TRP A 23 -7.06 13.28 -63.81
C TRP A 23 -7.03 12.91 -62.33
N ARG A 24 -5.88 12.42 -61.84
CA ARG A 24 -5.64 12.16 -60.42
C ARG A 24 -4.45 13.01 -59.96
N GLY A 25 -4.65 13.86 -58.96
CA GLY A 25 -3.57 14.66 -58.38
C GLY A 25 -2.59 13.76 -57.64
N ILE A 26 -1.34 13.72 -58.10
CA ILE A 26 -0.21 13.11 -57.40
C ILE A 26 0.57 14.27 -56.79
N THR A 27 0.60 14.37 -55.46
CA THR A 27 1.35 15.43 -54.77
C THR A 27 2.85 15.10 -54.81
N PRO A 28 3.74 16.03 -55.21
CA PRO A 28 5.18 15.77 -55.38
C PRO A 28 6.01 15.91 -54.09
N PHE A 29 5.41 16.29 -52.95
CA PHE A 29 6.13 16.48 -51.69
C PHE A 29 6.10 15.20 -50.83
N PRO A 30 7.21 14.84 -50.15
CA PRO A 30 7.24 13.70 -49.24
C PRO A 30 6.20 13.88 -48.13
N GLN A 31 5.55 12.77 -47.77
CA GLN A 31 4.50 12.74 -46.75
C GLN A 31 5.05 13.23 -45.41
N LYS A 32 4.37 14.20 -44.77
CA LYS A 32 4.68 14.65 -43.40
C LYS A 32 4.71 13.42 -42.49
N VAL A 33 5.79 13.26 -41.73
CA VAL A 33 5.87 12.26 -40.66
C VAL A 33 5.47 12.95 -39.37
N VAL A 34 4.30 12.63 -38.84
CA VAL A 34 3.87 13.06 -37.51
C VAL A 34 4.14 11.90 -36.56
N ILE A 35 4.88 12.16 -35.50
CA ILE A 35 5.11 11.19 -34.42
C ILE A 35 4.47 11.81 -33.16
N GLY A 36 3.32 11.26 -32.74
CA GLY A 36 2.47 11.81 -31.68
C GLY A 36 0.98 11.83 -32.07
N ASP A 37 0.11 12.30 -31.18
CA ASP A 37 -1.33 12.46 -31.45
C ASP A 37 -1.58 13.72 -32.28
N TYR A 38 -2.10 13.54 -33.50
CA TYR A 38 -2.39 14.62 -34.45
C TYR A 38 -3.65 15.38 -34.05
N SER A 39 -3.57 16.71 -33.95
CA SER A 39 -4.69 17.60 -33.65
C SER A 39 -5.07 18.48 -34.83
N ARG A 40 -6.24 19.12 -34.76
CA ARG A 40 -6.71 20.07 -35.79
C ARG A 40 -5.83 21.34 -35.89
N ALA A 41 -4.96 21.60 -34.92
CA ALA A 41 -4.11 22.79 -34.86
C ALA A 41 -2.71 22.60 -35.47
N ASP A 42 -2.38 21.40 -35.97
CA ASP A 42 -1.04 21.07 -36.44
C ASP A 42 -0.78 21.66 -37.84
N HIS A 43 0.40 22.25 -38.06
CA HIS A 43 0.71 22.96 -39.30
C HIS A 43 0.85 22.00 -40.49
N VAL A 44 0.22 22.34 -41.63
CA VAL A 44 0.07 21.41 -42.77
C VAL A 44 1.38 21.22 -43.56
N LEU A 45 2.33 22.16 -43.45
CA LEU A 45 3.56 22.20 -44.25
C LEU A 45 4.85 21.97 -43.45
N GLU A 46 4.84 22.17 -42.14
CA GLU A 46 6.05 22.07 -41.31
C GLU A 46 6.04 20.76 -40.52
N SER A 47 7.21 20.11 -40.45
CA SER A 47 7.37 18.92 -39.62
C SER A 47 7.43 19.35 -38.15
N GLU A 48 6.52 18.82 -37.35
CA GLU A 48 6.39 19.13 -35.94
C GLU A 48 6.68 17.86 -35.13
N LEU A 49 7.43 17.99 -34.05
CA LEU A 49 7.70 16.93 -33.07
C LEU A 49 7.04 17.36 -31.76
N ILE A 50 5.97 16.67 -31.38
CA ILE A 50 5.16 16.99 -30.21
C ILE A 50 5.45 15.93 -29.15
N PHE A 51 6.14 16.33 -28.08
CA PHE A 51 6.40 15.47 -26.93
C PHE A 51 5.23 15.56 -25.97
N SER A 52 4.41 14.51 -25.90
CA SER A 52 3.29 14.40 -24.97
C SER A 52 3.66 13.79 -23.61
N ASP A 53 4.84 13.17 -23.51
CA ASP A 53 5.33 12.50 -22.31
C ASP A 53 6.87 12.44 -22.28
N PHE A 54 7.45 12.55 -21.08
CA PHE A 54 8.90 12.51 -20.81
C PHE A 54 9.28 11.29 -19.94
N THR A 55 8.73 10.12 -20.25
CA THR A 55 9.03 8.87 -19.54
C THR A 55 10.37 8.24 -19.90
N GLY A 56 11.15 8.82 -20.82
CA GLY A 56 12.47 8.29 -21.15
C GLY A 56 13.51 8.64 -20.11
N GLY A 57 14.25 7.62 -19.70
CA GLY A 57 15.17 7.70 -18.58
C GLY A 57 16.32 8.71 -18.74
N ILE A 58 17.01 8.92 -17.61
CA ILE A 58 18.18 9.78 -17.46
C ILE A 58 19.44 9.19 -18.16
N GLY A 59 20.38 10.04 -18.58
CA GLY A 59 21.75 9.60 -18.89
C GLY A 59 22.28 9.88 -20.31
N VAL A 60 21.70 10.83 -21.05
CA VAL A 60 22.19 11.24 -22.38
C VAL A 60 22.57 12.72 -22.38
N GLN A 61 23.87 13.02 -22.45
CA GLN A 61 24.39 14.39 -22.46
C GLN A 61 24.17 15.12 -23.80
N TRP A 62 24.18 14.36 -24.90
CA TRP A 62 23.91 14.86 -26.25
C TRP A 62 22.83 14.02 -26.91
N ALA A 63 21.61 14.54 -26.94
CA ALA A 63 20.47 13.86 -27.53
C ALA A 63 20.64 13.74 -29.06
N ARG A 64 20.33 12.55 -29.60
CA ARG A 64 20.17 12.36 -31.05
C ARG A 64 18.66 12.36 -31.34
N PRO A 65 18.15 13.28 -32.17
CA PRO A 65 16.71 13.42 -32.42
C PRO A 65 16.04 12.15 -32.95
N GLU A 66 16.79 11.25 -33.56
CA GLU A 66 16.33 9.97 -34.10
C GLU A 66 16.17 8.85 -33.04
N ARG A 67 16.74 9.00 -31.84
CA ARG A 67 16.85 7.90 -30.86
C ARG A 67 16.58 8.28 -29.41
N HIS A 68 16.85 9.53 -29.03
CA HIS A 68 16.83 9.98 -27.63
C HIS A 68 15.73 11.03 -27.41
N GLN A 69 14.57 10.79 -28.01
CA GLN A 69 13.40 11.68 -27.97
C GLN A 69 12.79 11.76 -26.56
N ASP A 70 13.05 10.76 -25.74
CA ASP A 70 12.46 10.56 -24.42
C ASP A 70 13.47 10.86 -23.28
N ARG A 71 14.77 11.05 -23.57
CA ARG A 71 15.85 11.07 -22.55
C ARG A 71 16.48 12.45 -22.32
N TYR A 72 16.86 12.74 -21.07
CA TYR A 72 17.48 14.00 -20.66
C TYR A 72 18.77 13.81 -19.82
N TRP A 73 19.58 14.88 -19.68
CA TRP A 73 20.87 14.86 -18.96
C TRP A 73 20.72 15.16 -17.46
N PHE A 74 20.00 16.24 -17.11
CA PHE A 74 19.53 16.53 -15.75
C PHE A 74 18.26 17.41 -15.83
N GLY A 75 17.42 17.39 -14.79
CA GLY A 75 16.22 18.21 -14.69
C GLY A 75 15.80 18.39 -13.23
N THR A 76 15.04 19.44 -12.94
CA THR A 76 14.42 19.68 -11.62
C THR A 76 13.05 19.03 -11.58
N LEU A 77 12.77 18.20 -10.58
CA LEU A 77 11.56 17.36 -10.49
C LEU A 77 10.48 18.02 -9.61
N ASP A 78 9.28 18.20 -10.14
CA ASP A 78 8.06 18.46 -9.37
C ASP A 78 7.31 17.13 -9.25
N GLY A 79 7.05 16.64 -8.04
CA GLY A 79 6.54 15.28 -7.79
C GLY A 79 5.01 15.13 -7.91
N ARG A 80 4.30 16.12 -8.45
CA ARG A 80 2.82 16.16 -8.44
C ARG A 80 2.12 15.35 -9.55
N TYR A 81 2.81 15.01 -10.65
CA TYR A 81 2.22 14.26 -11.78
C TYR A 81 2.78 12.82 -11.90
N ARG A 82 2.36 12.05 -12.92
CA ARG A 82 2.86 10.68 -13.15
C ARG A 82 4.29 10.72 -13.67
N TYR A 83 5.17 9.96 -13.05
CA TYR A 83 6.58 9.84 -13.46
C TYR A 83 7.06 8.40 -13.39
N LEU A 84 8.03 8.07 -14.25
CA LEU A 84 8.82 6.85 -14.12
C LEU A 84 10.02 7.16 -13.21
N THR A 85 9.86 6.95 -11.91
CA THR A 85 10.95 7.08 -10.94
C THR A 85 11.64 5.73 -10.75
N LEU A 86 12.91 5.76 -10.34
CA LEU A 86 13.49 4.60 -9.68
C LEU A 86 12.64 4.27 -8.44
N PRO A 87 12.49 2.97 -8.10
CA PRO A 87 11.85 2.62 -6.84
C PRO A 87 12.62 3.29 -5.68
N PRO A 88 11.92 3.64 -4.59
CA PRO A 88 12.60 4.16 -3.41
C PRO A 88 13.71 3.19 -2.99
N GLU A 89 14.88 3.74 -2.69
CA GLU A 89 15.99 2.95 -2.15
C GLU A 89 15.53 2.24 -0.88
N ARG A 90 15.67 0.91 -0.86
CA ARG A 90 15.38 0.11 0.33
C ARG A 90 16.69 -0.26 0.99
N VAL A 91 16.99 0.43 2.09
CA VAL A 91 18.09 0.05 2.98
C VAL A 91 17.52 -0.81 4.09
N ALA A 92 17.94 -2.08 4.16
CA ALA A 92 17.61 -2.91 5.31
C ALA A 92 18.38 -2.39 6.52
N ARG A 93 17.68 -2.04 7.59
CA ARG A 93 18.28 -1.61 8.87
C ARG A 93 17.71 -2.43 10.01
N GLY A 94 18.62 -2.96 10.83
CA GLY A 94 18.32 -3.83 11.95
C GLY A 94 17.55 -5.10 11.59
N ASN A 95 17.46 -6.03 12.54
CA ASN A 95 16.57 -7.19 12.43
C ASN A 95 16.08 -7.61 13.84
N PRO A 96 14.84 -7.24 14.21
CA PRO A 96 14.29 -7.61 15.51
C PRO A 96 13.93 -9.10 15.60
N GLY A 97 13.98 -9.84 14.48
CA GLY A 97 13.52 -11.22 14.35
C GLY A 97 12.04 -11.29 13.97
N LEU A 98 11.36 -12.35 14.40
CA LEU A 98 9.92 -12.54 14.16
C LEU A 98 9.11 -11.60 15.06
N VAL A 99 8.59 -10.52 14.46
CA VAL A 99 7.75 -9.54 15.15
C VAL A 99 6.30 -10.00 15.15
N SER A 100 5.69 -9.98 16.33
CA SER A 100 4.25 -10.21 16.52
C SER A 100 3.44 -8.91 16.39
N ARG A 101 3.94 -7.80 16.96
CA ARG A 101 3.25 -6.51 16.92
C ARG A 101 4.24 -5.34 16.99
N PHE A 102 3.92 -4.27 16.25
CA PHE A 102 4.58 -2.96 16.36
C PHE A 102 3.67 -2.02 17.15
N LEU A 103 4.26 -1.23 18.04
CA LEU A 103 3.56 -0.23 18.84
C LEU A 103 4.39 1.05 18.88
N THR A 104 3.71 2.19 18.94
CA THR A 104 4.35 3.49 19.20
C THR A 104 3.92 3.97 20.56
N TYR A 105 4.88 4.29 21.42
CA TYR A 105 4.60 4.93 22.70
C TYR A 105 5.83 5.73 23.15
N ASN A 106 5.60 6.84 23.87
CA ASN A 106 6.65 7.74 24.32
C ASN A 106 7.62 8.16 23.20
N GLU A 107 7.06 8.54 22.04
CA GLU A 107 7.79 8.98 20.83
C GLU A 107 8.79 7.97 20.24
N LYS A 108 8.77 6.72 20.71
CA LYS A 108 9.62 5.63 20.22
C LYS A 108 8.78 4.53 19.58
N VAL A 109 9.43 3.79 18.68
CA VAL A 109 8.84 2.60 18.04
C VAL A 109 9.31 1.37 18.79
N PHE A 110 8.36 0.57 19.24
CA PHE A 110 8.60 -0.71 19.89
C PHE A 110 8.10 -1.85 19.03
N ALA A 111 8.75 -2.99 19.15
CA ALA A 111 8.30 -4.24 18.57
C ALA A 111 8.32 -5.35 19.63
N VAL A 112 7.28 -6.17 19.63
CA VAL A 112 7.24 -7.40 20.42
C VAL A 112 7.71 -8.54 19.52
N ALA A 113 8.92 -9.04 19.75
CA ALA A 113 9.56 -10.03 18.89
C ALA A 113 9.88 -11.29 19.68
N GLY A 114 9.23 -12.41 19.38
CA GLY A 114 9.33 -13.61 20.23
C GLY A 114 8.97 -13.30 21.68
N ASN A 115 9.84 -13.62 22.63
CA ASN A 115 9.61 -13.41 24.07
C ASN A 115 10.30 -12.15 24.63
N ARG A 116 10.55 -11.16 23.77
CA ARG A 116 11.23 -9.91 24.13
C ARG A 116 10.50 -8.69 23.57
N ILE A 117 10.69 -7.58 24.26
CA ILE A 117 10.32 -6.26 23.78
C ILE A 117 11.62 -5.58 23.32
N VAL A 118 11.60 -5.07 22.10
CA VAL A 118 12.70 -4.32 21.52
C VAL A 118 12.22 -2.91 21.14
N VAL A 119 13.13 -1.95 21.22
CA VAL A 119 12.90 -0.56 20.82
C VAL A 119 13.80 -0.23 19.63
N TRP A 120 13.29 0.56 18.69
CA TRP A 120 14.08 1.10 17.61
C TRP A 120 14.99 2.21 18.12
N ASP A 121 16.30 2.06 17.92
CA ASP A 121 17.29 3.08 18.16
C ASP A 121 17.57 3.86 16.87
N GLU A 122 17.12 5.12 16.81
CA GLU A 122 17.28 5.99 15.65
C GLU A 122 18.74 6.36 15.39
N ASP A 123 19.56 6.47 16.45
CA ASP A 123 20.96 6.87 16.34
C ASP A 123 21.84 5.70 15.88
N GLY A 124 21.64 4.52 16.46
CA GLY A 124 22.33 3.29 16.08
C GLY A 124 21.81 2.65 14.79
N GLY A 125 20.55 2.91 14.42
CA GLY A 125 19.89 2.30 13.27
C GLY A 125 19.65 0.79 13.45
N ASP A 126 19.40 0.34 14.68
CA ASP A 126 19.16 -1.05 15.03
C ASP A 126 18.08 -1.21 16.12
N TRP A 127 17.66 -2.44 16.37
CA TRP A 127 16.70 -2.80 17.42
C TRP A 127 17.42 -3.19 18.70
N VAL A 128 17.14 -2.46 19.78
CA VAL A 128 17.72 -2.70 21.10
C VAL A 128 16.71 -3.41 21.99
N GLU A 129 17.12 -4.51 22.62
CA GLU A 129 16.29 -5.22 23.59
C GLU A 129 16.17 -4.39 24.88
N VAL A 130 14.93 -4.18 25.31
CA VAL A 130 14.63 -3.48 26.58
C VAL A 130 14.24 -4.47 27.68
N THR A 131 13.54 -5.54 27.33
CA THR A 131 13.18 -6.56 28.32
C THR A 131 12.81 -7.90 27.68
N THR A 132 12.80 -8.94 28.51
CA THR A 132 12.39 -10.30 28.17
C THR A 132 11.31 -10.79 29.13
N PHE A 133 10.49 -11.71 28.64
CA PHE A 133 9.45 -12.38 29.42
C PHE A 133 9.36 -13.86 29.04
N LEU A 134 8.54 -14.62 29.77
CA LEU A 134 8.30 -16.03 29.50
C LEU A 134 6.99 -16.22 28.72
N GLY A 135 6.97 -17.21 27.84
CA GLY A 135 5.81 -17.53 27.01
C GLY A 135 5.78 -16.78 25.67
N ALA A 136 4.89 -17.24 24.79
CA ALA A 136 4.69 -16.62 23.48
C ALA A 136 3.67 -15.48 23.58
N PRO A 137 3.96 -14.30 23.00
CA PRO A 137 3.02 -13.19 22.98
C PRO A 137 1.78 -13.58 22.20
N GLN A 138 0.62 -13.30 22.79
CA GLN A 138 -0.69 -13.44 22.15
C GLN A 138 -1.14 -12.10 21.59
N ASP A 139 -0.97 -11.04 22.37
CA ASP A 139 -1.35 -9.70 21.96
C ASP A 139 -0.55 -8.61 22.69
N ALA A 140 -0.60 -7.37 22.21
CA ALA A 140 0.02 -6.23 22.87
C ALA A 140 -0.75 -4.92 22.61
N VAL A 141 -0.77 -4.03 23.60
CA VAL A 141 -1.41 -2.73 23.52
C VAL A 141 -0.70 -1.70 24.41
N VAL A 142 -0.88 -0.42 24.12
CA VAL A 142 -0.44 0.67 24.99
C VAL A 142 -1.64 1.16 25.80
N TYR A 143 -1.51 1.23 27.12
CA TYR A 143 -2.55 1.70 28.02
C TYR A 143 -1.91 2.54 29.13
N ASP A 144 -2.52 3.68 29.46
CA ASP A 144 -2.05 4.59 30.52
C ASP A 144 -0.54 4.91 30.47
N GLY A 145 -0.01 5.15 29.27
CA GLY A 145 1.41 5.47 29.06
C GLY A 145 2.38 4.30 29.20
N ARG A 146 1.90 3.07 29.43
CA ARG A 146 2.72 1.85 29.53
C ARG A 146 2.40 0.87 28.41
N LEU A 147 3.36 0.02 28.08
CA LEU A 147 3.21 -1.03 27.10
C LEU A 147 2.83 -2.34 27.81
N TYR A 148 1.75 -2.96 27.36
CA TYR A 148 1.30 -4.25 27.86
C TYR A 148 1.42 -5.32 26.79
N VAL A 149 2.00 -6.47 27.14
CA VAL A 149 2.06 -7.68 26.33
C VAL A 149 1.35 -8.80 27.05
N LEU A 150 0.35 -9.38 26.39
CA LEU A 150 -0.38 -10.53 26.89
C LEU A 150 0.30 -11.81 26.41
N THR A 151 0.51 -12.74 27.33
CA THR A 151 0.83 -14.13 27.02
C THR A 151 -0.35 -15.02 27.43
N THR A 152 -0.27 -16.32 27.18
CA THR A 152 -1.33 -17.25 27.61
C THR A 152 -1.46 -17.36 29.13
N ALA A 153 -0.39 -17.10 29.88
CA ALA A 153 -0.34 -17.26 31.33
C ALA A 153 -0.32 -15.93 32.09
N ASP A 154 0.38 -14.94 31.56
CA ASP A 154 0.71 -13.71 32.27
C ASP A 154 0.46 -12.45 31.42
N LEU A 155 0.28 -11.32 32.09
CA LEU A 155 0.33 -9.99 31.49
C LEU A 155 1.66 -9.32 31.87
N VAL A 156 2.41 -8.86 30.86
CA VAL A 156 3.70 -8.18 31.02
C VAL A 156 3.49 -6.70 30.79
N GLU A 157 3.87 -5.88 31.76
CA GLU A 157 3.91 -4.43 31.67
C GLU A 157 5.36 -3.96 31.52
N TYR A 158 5.60 -3.03 30.60
CA TYR A 158 6.87 -2.35 30.45
C TYR A 158 6.65 -0.84 30.47
N ASP A 159 7.42 -0.15 31.31
CA ASP A 159 7.42 1.30 31.49
C ASP A 159 8.74 1.89 30.97
N SER A 160 8.71 2.63 29.86
CA SER A 160 9.94 3.27 29.31
C SER A 160 10.42 4.47 30.10
N ALA A 161 9.61 5.06 30.96
CA ALA A 161 10.04 6.20 31.76
C ALA A 161 11.01 5.76 32.86
N THR A 162 10.78 4.58 33.42
CA THR A 162 11.61 3.99 34.49
C THR A 162 12.47 2.82 34.03
N ASP A 163 12.28 2.33 32.81
CA ASP A 163 12.91 1.14 32.25
C ASP A 163 12.68 -0.10 33.12
N THR A 164 11.43 -0.29 33.54
CA THR A 164 11.03 -1.37 34.44
C THR A 164 9.98 -2.27 33.83
N THR A 165 10.10 -3.56 34.10
CA THR A 165 9.14 -4.58 33.68
C THR A 165 8.45 -5.19 34.89
N THR A 166 7.12 -5.25 34.84
CA THR A 166 6.29 -5.89 35.86
C THR A 166 5.53 -7.04 35.23
N ILE A 167 5.47 -8.20 35.89
CA ILE A 167 4.74 -9.38 35.40
C ILE A 167 3.57 -9.66 36.33
N TYR A 168 2.36 -9.60 35.80
CA TYR A 168 1.13 -9.97 36.49
C TYR A 168 0.81 -11.42 36.17
N SER A 169 1.28 -12.31 37.05
CA SER A 169 1.12 -13.75 36.84
C SER A 169 -0.32 -14.21 37.00
N GLY A 170 -0.79 -15.06 36.07
CA GLY A 170 -2.17 -15.53 36.04
C GLY A 170 -3.14 -14.60 35.29
N ASP A 171 -2.69 -13.42 34.88
CA ASP A 171 -3.48 -12.47 34.10
C ASP A 171 -3.33 -12.64 32.57
N GLY A 172 -2.96 -13.85 32.14
CA GLY A 172 -2.88 -14.21 30.72
C GLY A 172 -4.21 -14.30 29.99
N GLY A 173 -4.13 -14.48 28.68
CA GLY A 173 -5.29 -14.59 27.79
C GLY A 173 -4.90 -14.64 26.32
N PHE A 174 -5.84 -14.31 25.43
CA PHE A 174 -5.66 -14.38 23.99
C PHE A 174 -5.70 -13.03 23.27
N ALA A 175 -6.39 -12.02 23.80
CA ALA A 175 -6.55 -10.73 23.14
C ALA A 175 -6.66 -9.58 24.13
N LEU A 176 -6.14 -8.40 23.74
CA LEU A 176 -6.24 -7.14 24.47
C LEU A 176 -6.89 -6.06 23.62
N VAL A 177 -7.64 -5.17 24.27
CA VAL A 177 -8.10 -3.93 23.63
C VAL A 177 -8.26 -2.83 24.68
N VAL A 178 -7.99 -1.60 24.28
CA VAL A 178 -8.24 -0.40 25.09
C VAL A 178 -9.47 0.29 24.55
N TRP A 179 -10.42 0.60 25.43
CA TRP A 179 -11.62 1.33 25.10
C TRP A 179 -12.16 2.04 26.33
N ASP A 180 -12.69 3.26 26.18
CA ASP A 180 -13.31 4.03 27.27
C ASP A 180 -12.44 4.09 28.54
N ASP A 181 -11.16 4.44 28.37
CA ASP A 181 -10.12 4.51 29.40
C ASP A 181 -9.94 3.24 30.26
N LYS A 182 -10.37 2.09 29.73
CA LYS A 182 -10.23 0.78 30.35
C LYS A 182 -9.42 -0.15 29.46
N LEU A 183 -8.68 -1.03 30.13
CA LEU A 183 -8.03 -2.15 29.49
C LEU A 183 -8.94 -3.38 29.58
N PHE A 184 -9.22 -3.98 28.44
CA PHE A 184 -9.99 -5.22 28.32
C PHE A 184 -9.10 -6.37 27.89
N ARG A 185 -9.39 -7.56 28.41
CA ARG A 185 -8.76 -8.82 27.96
C ARG A 185 -9.77 -9.94 27.79
N LEU A 186 -9.47 -10.85 26.88
CA LEU A 186 -10.15 -12.13 26.76
C LEU A 186 -9.23 -13.23 27.34
N ASP A 187 -9.68 -13.92 28.39
CA ASP A 187 -8.90 -15.00 29.01
C ASP A 187 -8.93 -16.32 28.21
N ALA A 188 -8.15 -17.30 28.65
CA ALA A 188 -8.06 -18.60 28.00
C ALA A 188 -9.39 -19.40 28.01
N GLN A 189 -10.36 -19.02 28.84
CA GLN A 189 -11.68 -19.66 28.98
C GLN A 189 -12.79 -18.86 28.29
N ASN A 190 -12.42 -17.86 27.47
CA ASN A 190 -13.29 -16.90 26.79
C ASN A 190 -14.13 -16.04 27.75
N ARG A 191 -13.65 -15.79 28.97
CA ARG A 191 -14.22 -14.79 29.85
C ARG A 191 -13.60 -13.43 29.54
N PHE A 192 -14.45 -12.44 29.53
CA PHE A 192 -14.10 -11.07 29.23
C PHE A 192 -13.87 -10.33 30.53
N TRP A 193 -12.71 -9.70 30.65
CA TRP A 193 -12.31 -8.97 31.84
C TRP A 193 -12.00 -7.54 31.47
N TRP A 194 -12.26 -6.61 32.38
CA TRP A 194 -11.85 -5.22 32.23
C TRP A 194 -11.18 -4.71 33.49
N THR A 195 -10.38 -3.68 33.33
CA THR A 195 -9.80 -2.97 34.46
C THR A 195 -9.44 -1.52 34.12
N ILE A 196 -9.37 -0.69 35.16
CA ILE A 196 -8.74 0.64 35.14
C ILE A 196 -7.35 0.65 35.80
N THR A 197 -6.98 -0.46 36.44
CA THR A 197 -5.67 -0.67 37.07
C THR A 197 -5.25 -2.12 36.82
N PRO A 198 -4.07 -2.42 36.27
CA PRO A 198 -3.69 -3.77 35.84
C PRO A 198 -3.60 -4.84 36.96
N ILE A 199 -3.99 -4.50 38.19
CA ILE A 199 -4.00 -5.35 39.39
C ILE A 199 -5.42 -5.85 39.75
N ASN A 200 -6.48 -5.11 39.36
CA ASN A 200 -7.86 -5.37 39.82
C ASN A 200 -8.82 -5.64 38.66
N TRP A 201 -8.80 -6.85 38.12
CA TRP A 201 -9.69 -7.26 37.04
C TRP A 201 -11.15 -7.47 37.50
N GLN A 202 -12.08 -6.97 36.70
CA GLN A 202 -13.52 -7.11 36.88
C GLN A 202 -14.10 -8.01 35.78
N ASP A 203 -14.99 -8.92 36.15
CA ASP A 203 -15.69 -9.78 35.20
C ASP A 203 -16.70 -8.96 34.39
N ALA A 204 -16.65 -9.08 33.06
CA ALA A 204 -17.59 -8.49 32.12
C ALA A 204 -18.37 -9.54 31.31
N GLY A 205 -18.28 -10.81 31.71
CA GLY A 205 -19.06 -11.90 31.14
C GLY A 205 -18.24 -12.88 30.34
N ARG A 206 -18.91 -13.71 29.53
CA ARG A 206 -18.27 -14.83 28.82
C ARG A 206 -18.85 -15.04 27.44
N LEU A 207 -17.99 -15.26 26.45
CA LEU A 207 -18.41 -15.68 25.12
C LEU A 207 -18.77 -17.17 25.14
N LEU A 208 -19.95 -17.50 24.61
CA LEU A 208 -20.43 -18.88 24.46
C LEU A 208 -19.83 -19.57 23.23
N LEU A 209 -18.52 -19.42 23.04
CA LEU A 209 -17.75 -20.07 21.99
C LEU A 209 -16.74 -21.02 22.63
N PRO A 210 -16.26 -22.06 21.92
CA PRO A 210 -15.20 -22.91 22.44
C PRO A 210 -13.92 -22.09 22.69
N SER A 211 -13.14 -22.50 23.70
CA SER A 211 -11.88 -21.82 24.08
C SER A 211 -10.95 -21.66 22.88
N GLY A 212 -10.36 -20.47 22.75
CA GLY A 212 -9.34 -20.16 21.73
C GLY A 212 -9.87 -19.89 20.32
N TRP A 213 -11.19 -19.81 20.14
CA TRP A 213 -11.82 -19.43 18.87
C TRP A 213 -11.69 -17.94 18.57
N CYS A 214 -11.88 -17.09 19.57
CA CYS A 214 -11.63 -15.67 19.44
C CYS A 214 -10.17 -15.37 19.80
N ARG A 215 -9.49 -14.65 18.92
CA ARG A 215 -8.06 -14.29 19.05
C ARG A 215 -7.82 -12.79 18.92
N GLN A 216 -8.84 -12.02 18.59
CA GLN A 216 -8.72 -10.58 18.46
C GLN A 216 -9.94 -9.87 19.05
N LEU A 217 -9.69 -8.73 19.68
CA LEU A 217 -10.70 -7.78 20.12
C LEU A 217 -10.54 -6.49 19.33
N LEU A 218 -11.62 -6.00 18.74
CA LEU A 218 -11.65 -4.79 17.94
C LEU A 218 -12.78 -3.88 18.39
N VAL A 219 -12.54 -2.58 18.41
CA VAL A 219 -13.60 -1.58 18.62
C VAL A 219 -14.15 -1.17 17.27
N TYR A 220 -15.45 -1.39 17.04
CA TYR A 220 -16.13 -1.03 15.80
C TYR A 220 -17.59 -0.66 16.07
N PRO A 221 -18.25 0.13 15.20
CA PRO A 221 -19.68 0.38 15.33
C PRO A 221 -20.52 -0.89 15.20
N ASP A 222 -21.48 -1.04 16.08
CA ASP A 222 -22.49 -2.08 16.05
C ASP A 222 -23.59 -1.75 15.02
N PRO A 223 -24.61 -2.62 14.82
CA PRO A 223 -25.72 -2.35 13.90
C PRO A 223 -26.56 -1.11 14.25
N SER A 224 -26.48 -0.60 15.49
CA SER A 224 -27.15 0.63 15.93
C SER A 224 -26.30 1.88 15.69
N GLY A 225 -25.03 1.72 15.34
CA GLY A 225 -24.05 2.79 15.11
C GLY A 225 -23.26 3.18 16.36
N GLU A 226 -23.48 2.52 17.49
CA GLU A 226 -22.71 2.73 18.72
C GLU A 226 -21.42 1.90 18.70
N LEU A 227 -20.33 2.44 19.26
CA LEU A 227 -19.07 1.70 19.33
C LEU A 227 -19.19 0.57 20.35
N ALA A 228 -18.85 -0.64 19.91
CA ALA A 228 -18.80 -1.82 20.75
C ALA A 228 -17.49 -2.60 20.54
N ILE A 229 -17.17 -3.47 21.49
CA ILE A 229 -16.06 -4.40 21.37
C ILE A 229 -16.55 -5.66 20.67
N HIS A 230 -15.92 -6.00 19.55
CA HIS A 230 -16.16 -7.20 18.77
C HIS A 230 -15.04 -8.20 18.99
N ALA A 231 -15.39 -9.44 19.33
CA ALA A 231 -14.47 -10.56 19.41
C ALA A 231 -14.47 -11.34 18.09
N ILE A 232 -13.29 -11.53 17.50
CA ILE A 232 -13.07 -12.22 16.22
C ILE A 232 -12.11 -13.39 16.42
#